data_AF-A0A1I7USA8-F1
#
_entry.id   AF-A0A1I7USA8-F1
#
_cell.length_a   1.000
_cell.length_b   1.000
_cell.length_c   1.000
_cell.angle_alpha   90.00
_cell.angle_beta   90.00
_cell.angle_gamma   90.00
#
_symmetry.space_group_name_H-M   'P 1'
#
loop_
_entity.id
_entity.type
_entity.pdbx_description
1 polymer ?
#
loop_
_entity_poly.entity_id
_entity_poly.type
_entity_poly.pdbx_seq_one_letter_code
_entity_poly.pdbx_strand_id
1 'polypeptide(L)'
;MVDCNKFDNFCNACCDGAHVNGTYVMPPGMVPQRCLPGKLTPTPFGAILSAPHFYGAPKEVTDGMIGISPDPELHRPGTFYINPTTGSSIGGNFRMMLSVPVFKSLSWTTMSNVANSILPSFTLTIGVVMKDYAVNYIYFNTVTLPNIILGVGIGLTAISLIAVLLWGFLYFRKKRNAKPFTLQQHRSEATWNMAD
;
A
#
# COMPACT_ATOMS: atom_id res chain seq x y z
N MET A 1 -4.80 -31.43 -16.26
CA MET A 1 -4.89 -31.62 -14.79
C MET A 1 -3.48 -31.48 -14.24
N VAL A 2 -3.29 -30.67 -13.19
CA VAL A 2 -1.97 -30.49 -12.57
C VAL A 2 -1.62 -31.77 -11.83
N ASP A 3 -0.44 -32.33 -12.10
CA ASP A 3 0.03 -33.56 -11.44
C ASP A 3 0.61 -33.21 -10.07
N CYS A 4 -0.22 -33.37 -9.03
CA CYS A 4 0.13 -33.05 -7.65
C CYS A 4 1.18 -33.99 -7.03
N ASN A 5 1.61 -35.06 -7.71
CA ASN A 5 2.68 -35.95 -7.22
C ASN A 5 4.10 -35.39 -7.50
N LYS A 6 4.21 -34.33 -8.30
CA LYS A 6 5.47 -33.67 -8.57
C LYS A 6 5.69 -32.53 -7.58
N PHE A 7 6.87 -32.52 -6.98
CA PHE A 7 7.23 -31.52 -5.97
C PHE A 7 7.04 -30.07 -6.44
N ASP A 8 7.32 -29.79 -7.72
CA ASP A 8 7.21 -28.45 -8.31
C ASP A 8 5.76 -27.94 -8.37
N ASN A 9 4.78 -28.84 -8.24
CA ASN A 9 3.36 -28.53 -8.34
C ASN A 9 2.67 -28.38 -6.97
N PHE A 10 3.41 -28.50 -5.86
CA PHE A 10 2.86 -28.46 -4.49
C PHE A 10 2.25 -27.09 -4.11
N CYS A 11 2.63 -26.02 -4.78
CA CYS A 11 2.10 -24.67 -4.55
C CYS A 11 0.94 -24.29 -5.48
N ASN A 12 0.46 -25.21 -6.34
CA ASN A 12 -0.65 -24.93 -7.23
C ASN A 12 -1.97 -24.91 -6.45
N ALA A 13 -2.81 -23.89 -6.65
CA ALA A 13 -4.10 -23.75 -5.97
C ALA A 13 -5.06 -24.93 -6.19
N CYS A 14 -4.83 -25.78 -7.20
CA CYS A 14 -5.60 -27.00 -7.45
C CYS A 14 -5.12 -28.21 -6.61
N CYS A 15 -3.94 -28.16 -6.01
CA CYS A 15 -3.39 -29.21 -5.16
C CYS A 15 -3.58 -28.76 -3.70
N ASP A 16 -4.65 -29.27 -3.08
CA ASP A 16 -5.28 -28.95 -1.78
C ASP A 16 -4.33 -28.91 -0.56
N GLY A 17 -3.26 -28.13 -0.60
CA GLY A 17 -2.11 -28.27 0.31
C GLY A 17 -1.40 -29.61 0.07
N ALA A 18 -0.08 -29.65 0.17
CA ALA A 18 0.65 -30.90 0.04
C ALA A 18 0.26 -31.85 1.19
N HIS A 19 -0.66 -32.78 0.93
CA HIS A 19 -1.05 -33.84 1.83
C HIS A 19 -0.40 -35.15 1.38
N VAL A 20 0.16 -35.91 2.30
CA VAL A 20 0.65 -37.28 2.05
C VAL A 20 -0.12 -38.20 2.98
N ASN A 21 -0.88 -39.15 2.43
CA ASN A 21 -1.72 -40.08 3.21
C ASN A 21 -2.76 -39.38 4.11
N GLY A 22 -3.33 -38.25 3.67
CA GLY A 22 -4.37 -37.53 4.42
C GLY A 22 -3.84 -36.66 5.56
N THR A 23 -2.52 -36.51 5.71
CA THR A 23 -1.89 -35.57 6.66
C THR A 23 -1.08 -34.52 5.90
N TYR A 24 -0.99 -33.31 6.47
CA TYR A 24 -0.19 -32.23 5.89
C TYR A 24 1.30 -32.61 5.86
N VAL A 25 1.97 -32.35 4.74
CA VAL A 25 3.43 -32.50 4.60
C VAL A 25 4.18 -31.59 5.58
N MET A 26 3.61 -30.44 5.93
CA MET A 26 4.00 -29.61 7.05
C MET A 26 2.79 -28.95 7.71
N PRO A 27 2.81 -28.74 9.03
CA PRO A 27 1.80 -27.93 9.71
C PRO A 27 1.68 -26.53 9.11
N PRO A 28 0.48 -25.91 9.14
CA PRO A 28 0.32 -24.52 8.72
C PRO A 28 1.25 -23.58 9.50
N GLY A 29 1.66 -22.48 8.88
CA GLY A 29 2.63 -21.53 9.47
C GLY A 29 4.10 -21.94 9.33
N MET A 30 4.38 -23.07 8.68
CA MET A 30 5.73 -23.59 8.43
C MET A 30 5.91 -23.86 6.93
N VAL A 31 7.08 -23.50 6.40
CA VAL A 31 7.39 -23.65 4.97
C VAL A 31 8.74 -24.35 4.81
N PRO A 32 8.82 -25.47 4.09
CA PRO A 32 10.09 -26.11 3.79
C PRO A 32 10.92 -25.23 2.85
N GLN A 33 12.12 -24.88 3.27
CA GLN A 33 13.07 -24.16 2.44
C GLN A 33 13.92 -25.16 1.65
N ARG A 34 13.76 -25.14 0.32
CA ARG A 34 14.52 -26.00 -0.59
C ARG A 34 15.77 -25.35 -1.14
N CYS A 35 15.73 -24.03 -1.35
CA CYS A 35 16.80 -23.26 -1.99
C CYS A 35 17.31 -22.17 -1.04
N LEU A 36 18.55 -21.74 -1.23
CA LEU A 36 19.09 -20.59 -0.52
C LEU A 36 18.39 -19.29 -0.97
N PRO A 37 18.02 -18.37 -0.06
CA PRO A 37 17.50 -17.07 -0.46
C PRO A 37 18.47 -16.34 -1.38
N GLY A 38 17.99 -15.90 -2.55
CA GLY A 38 18.80 -15.17 -3.54
C GLY A 38 19.69 -16.05 -4.43
N LYS A 39 19.67 -17.38 -4.27
CA LYS A 39 20.43 -18.29 -5.14
C LYS A 39 19.64 -19.55 -5.47
N LEU A 40 19.60 -19.95 -6.74
CA LEU A 40 19.00 -21.21 -7.17
C LEU A 40 19.94 -22.40 -6.87
N THR A 41 20.23 -22.62 -5.60
CA THR A 41 21.07 -23.71 -5.11
C THR A 41 20.36 -24.36 -3.94
N PRO A 42 20.30 -25.71 -3.89
CA PRO A 42 19.66 -26.41 -2.79
C PRO A 42 20.33 -26.08 -1.46
N THR A 43 19.55 -26.04 -0.38
CA THR A 43 20.12 -25.89 0.96
C THR A 43 20.92 -27.14 1.33
N PRO A 44 22.10 -27.00 1.98
CA PRO A 44 22.93 -28.15 2.35
C PRO A 44 22.34 -28.96 3.52
N PHE A 45 21.31 -28.44 4.18
CA PHE A 45 20.55 -29.09 5.24
C PHE A 45 19.06 -28.83 5.06
N GLY A 46 18.22 -29.64 5.71
CA GLY A 46 16.79 -29.39 5.77
C GLY A 46 16.52 -28.09 6.53
N ALA A 47 15.78 -27.18 5.92
CA ALA A 47 15.48 -25.89 6.52
C ALA A 47 13.97 -25.66 6.50
N ILE A 48 13.45 -25.07 7.57
CA ILE A 48 12.04 -24.72 7.72
C ILE A 48 11.98 -23.25 8.08
N LEU A 49 11.24 -22.48 7.30
CA LEU A 49 10.93 -21.09 7.59
C LEU A 49 9.57 -21.02 8.29
N SER A 50 9.49 -20.22 9.33
CA SER A 50 8.27 -19.97 10.09
C SER A 50 8.30 -18.55 10.67
N ALA A 51 7.18 -18.09 11.21
CA ALA A 51 7.19 -16.91 12.06
C ALA A 51 7.95 -17.20 13.37
N PRO A 52 8.50 -16.18 14.06
CA PRO A 52 9.15 -16.37 15.35
C PRO A 52 8.27 -17.15 16.33
N HIS A 53 8.88 -18.03 17.12
CA HIS A 53 8.18 -18.90 18.07
C HIS A 53 7.01 -19.68 17.46
N PHE A 54 7.10 -20.02 16.16
CA PHE A 54 6.05 -20.70 15.40
C PHE A 54 4.69 -20.00 15.48
N TYR A 55 4.69 -18.66 15.52
CA TYR A 55 3.45 -17.88 15.53
C TYR A 55 2.57 -18.22 14.31
N GLY A 56 1.32 -18.63 14.57
CA GLY A 56 0.37 -19.07 13.54
C GLY A 56 0.44 -20.56 13.20
N ALA A 57 1.35 -21.32 13.82
CA ALA A 57 1.34 -22.78 13.75
C ALA A 57 0.33 -23.40 14.74
N PRO A 58 -0.08 -24.67 14.52
CA PRO A 58 -0.93 -25.40 15.47
C PRO A 58 -0.25 -25.59 16.82
N LYS A 59 -1.05 -25.72 17.89
CA LYS A 59 -0.54 -25.85 19.26
C LYS A 59 0.33 -27.09 19.45
N GLU A 60 0.11 -28.13 18.67
CA GLU A 60 0.91 -29.35 18.67
C GLU A 60 2.39 -29.06 18.35
N VAL A 61 2.67 -28.01 17.56
CA VAL A 61 4.05 -27.57 17.25
C VAL A 61 4.63 -26.77 18.41
N THR A 62 3.86 -25.82 18.97
CA THR A 62 4.35 -24.93 20.03
C THR A 62 4.50 -25.66 21.37
N ASP A 63 3.55 -26.53 21.71
CA ASP A 63 3.52 -27.27 22.97
C ASP A 63 4.53 -28.44 22.98
N GLY A 64 4.96 -28.87 21.79
CA GLY A 64 6.02 -29.87 21.62
C GLY A 64 7.42 -29.34 21.92
N MET A 65 7.59 -28.04 22.19
CA MET A 65 8.89 -27.41 22.40
C MET A 65 8.93 -26.56 23.67
N ILE A 66 9.99 -26.74 24.46
CA ILE A 66 10.22 -25.94 25.67
C ILE A 66 10.82 -24.60 25.27
N GLY A 67 10.29 -23.50 25.81
CA GLY A 67 10.78 -22.14 25.57
C GLY A 67 10.15 -21.43 24.37
N ILE A 68 9.20 -22.06 23.69
CA ILE A 68 8.42 -21.43 22.62
C ILE A 68 7.16 -20.79 23.22
N SER A 69 7.00 -19.47 23.02
CA SER A 69 5.82 -18.72 23.44
C SER A 69 5.47 -17.70 22.35
N PRO A 70 4.50 -18.01 21.46
CA PRO A 70 4.09 -17.09 20.40
C PRO A 70 3.36 -15.87 20.98
N ASP A 71 3.75 -14.68 20.53
CA ASP A 71 3.21 -13.39 20.97
C ASP A 71 2.82 -12.60 19.71
N PRO A 72 1.55 -12.19 19.54
CA PRO A 72 1.12 -11.44 18.36
C PRO A 72 1.86 -10.11 18.11
N GLU A 73 2.39 -9.45 19.13
CA GLU A 73 3.10 -8.17 18.99
C GLU A 73 4.57 -8.37 18.61
N LEU A 74 5.21 -9.41 19.19
CA LEU A 74 6.63 -9.69 18.98
C LEU A 74 6.89 -10.66 17.83
N HIS A 75 5.93 -11.53 17.50
CA HIS A 75 6.16 -12.67 16.62
C HIS A 75 5.34 -12.65 15.32
N ARG A 76 4.65 -11.54 15.02
CA ARG A 76 4.09 -11.34 13.67
C ARG A 76 5.20 -11.32 12.61
N PRO A 77 5.05 -12.08 11.50
CA PRO A 77 6.11 -12.26 10.52
C PRO A 77 6.36 -11.04 9.63
N GLY A 78 5.37 -10.17 9.47
CA GLY A 78 5.47 -9.02 8.57
C GLY A 78 4.46 -7.94 8.90
N THR A 79 4.92 -6.71 9.04
CA THR A 79 4.08 -5.51 9.08
C THR A 79 4.61 -4.52 8.06
N PHE A 80 3.78 -4.08 7.13
CA PHE A 80 4.12 -3.06 6.16
C PHE A 80 3.30 -1.80 6.45
N TYR A 81 3.97 -0.66 6.55
CA TYR A 81 3.33 0.62 6.67
C TYR A 81 3.18 1.19 5.26
N ILE A 82 1.95 1.19 4.77
CA ILE A 82 1.62 1.60 3.41
C ILE A 82 0.95 2.97 3.46
N ASN A 83 1.47 3.92 2.68
CA ASN A 83 0.83 5.21 2.50
C ASN A 83 -0.45 5.00 1.66
N PRO A 84 -1.65 5.36 2.16
CA PRO A 84 -2.91 5.12 1.46
C PRO A 84 -3.07 5.96 0.20
N THR A 85 -2.44 7.13 0.13
CA THR A 85 -2.54 8.04 -1.01
C THR A 85 -1.67 7.58 -2.17
N THR A 86 -0.44 7.13 -1.89
CA THR A 86 0.52 6.74 -2.94
C THR A 86 0.66 5.23 -3.14
N GLY A 87 0.14 4.42 -2.22
CA GLY A 87 0.40 2.97 -2.15
C GLY A 87 1.85 2.61 -1.81
N SER A 88 2.71 3.58 -1.52
CA SER A 88 4.13 3.33 -1.26
C SER A 88 4.37 2.81 0.16
N SER A 89 5.30 1.88 0.32
CA SER A 89 5.74 1.42 1.65
C SER A 89 6.65 2.47 2.28
N ILE A 90 6.21 3.08 3.37
CA ILE A 90 7.00 4.05 4.18
C ILE A 90 7.87 3.34 5.21
N GLY A 91 7.64 2.05 5.42
CA GLY A 91 8.44 1.21 6.28
C GLY A 91 7.84 -0.16 6.46
N GLY A 92 8.55 -1.02 7.16
CA GLY A 92 8.04 -2.32 7.54
C GLY A 92 9.00 -3.07 8.42
N ASN A 93 8.48 -4.10 9.05
CA ASN A 93 9.25 -5.05 9.85
C ASN A 93 8.95 -6.44 9.32
N PHE A 94 9.99 -7.22 9.06
CA PHE A 94 9.87 -8.60 8.63
C PHE A 94 10.64 -9.46 9.63
N ARG A 95 9.97 -10.47 10.17
CA ARG A 95 10.51 -11.36 11.20
C ARG A 95 10.30 -12.80 10.74
N MET A 96 11.38 -13.56 10.69
CA MET A 96 11.32 -14.97 10.29
C MET A 96 12.26 -15.81 11.13
N MET A 97 11.85 -17.03 11.41
CA MET A 97 12.65 -18.01 12.13
C MET A 97 13.05 -19.11 11.16
N LEU A 98 14.34 -19.42 11.15
CA LEU A 98 14.88 -20.61 10.50
C LEU A 98 14.97 -21.73 11.54
N SER A 99 14.40 -22.87 11.21
CA SER A 99 14.46 -24.08 12.01
C SER A 99 15.02 -25.23 11.19
N VAL A 100 15.72 -26.15 11.84
CA VAL A 100 16.33 -27.32 11.22
C VAL A 100 15.60 -28.57 11.73
N PRO A 101 15.02 -29.41 10.86
CA PRO A 101 14.45 -30.67 11.30
C PRO A 101 15.57 -31.63 11.68
N VAL A 102 15.42 -32.24 12.85
CA VAL A 102 16.33 -33.26 13.36
C VAL A 102 15.55 -34.55 13.48
N PHE A 103 16.09 -35.62 12.93
CA PHE A 103 15.42 -36.92 12.92
C PHE A 103 16.40 -38.03 13.29
N LYS A 104 15.84 -39.08 13.87
CA LYS A 104 16.59 -40.29 14.20
C LYS A 104 17.10 -40.95 12.94
N SER A 105 18.39 -41.27 12.91
CA SER A 105 19.02 -42.04 11.84
C SER A 105 19.85 -43.17 12.42
N LEU A 106 19.62 -44.40 11.96
CA LEU A 106 20.40 -45.58 12.35
C LEU A 106 21.78 -45.62 11.66
N SER A 107 21.95 -44.87 10.57
CA SER A 107 23.22 -44.80 9.83
C SER A 107 24.27 -43.93 10.53
N TRP A 108 23.86 -43.07 11.47
CA TRP A 108 24.75 -42.19 12.22
C TRP A 108 24.57 -42.41 13.72
N THR A 109 25.62 -42.87 14.39
CA THR A 109 25.62 -43.16 15.84
C THR A 109 25.18 -41.95 16.67
N THR A 110 25.62 -40.74 16.31
CA THR A 110 25.23 -39.49 17.00
C THR A 110 23.73 -39.17 16.87
N MET A 111 23.06 -39.62 15.80
CA MET A 111 21.63 -39.39 15.56
C MET A 111 20.76 -40.59 15.96
N SER A 112 21.35 -41.68 16.45
CA SER A 112 20.64 -42.94 16.74
C SER A 112 19.64 -42.82 17.90
N ASN A 113 19.87 -41.89 18.83
CA ASN A 113 19.04 -41.66 20.01
C ASN A 113 18.42 -40.26 20.07
N VAL A 114 18.46 -39.51 18.96
CA VAL A 114 17.84 -38.19 18.90
C VAL A 114 16.34 -38.33 18.61
N ALA A 115 15.52 -37.56 19.31
CA ALA A 115 14.09 -37.50 19.05
C ALA A 115 13.81 -36.78 17.72
N ASN A 116 12.78 -37.21 16.99
CA ASN A 116 12.30 -36.49 15.83
C ASN A 116 11.69 -35.16 16.29
N SER A 117 12.33 -34.05 15.97
CA SER A 117 11.91 -32.72 16.40
C SER A 117 12.41 -31.65 15.45
N ILE A 118 11.87 -30.44 15.58
CA ILE A 118 12.27 -29.28 14.80
C ILE A 118 13.06 -28.37 15.74
N LEU A 119 14.33 -28.13 15.40
CA LEU A 119 15.21 -27.33 16.21
C LEU A 119 15.16 -25.85 15.75
N PRO A 120 14.56 -24.95 16.55
CA PRO A 120 14.58 -23.52 16.24
C PRO A 120 16.03 -23.03 16.32
N SER A 121 16.57 -22.54 15.20
CA SER A 121 17.99 -22.19 15.11
C SER A 121 18.22 -20.71 15.40
N PHE A 122 17.61 -19.82 14.61
CA PHE A 122 17.69 -18.39 14.84
C PHE A 122 16.48 -17.66 14.25
N THR A 123 16.21 -16.48 14.81
CA THR A 123 15.22 -15.54 14.29
C THR A 123 15.94 -14.36 13.64
N LEU A 124 15.59 -14.06 12.40
CA LEU A 124 16.03 -12.89 11.66
C LEU A 124 14.94 -11.82 11.71
N THR A 125 15.31 -10.60 12.10
CA THR A 125 14.44 -9.42 12.02
C THR A 125 15.07 -8.40 11.08
N ILE A 126 14.31 -8.02 10.06
CA ILE A 126 14.67 -7.00 9.08
C ILE A 126 13.69 -5.84 9.26
N GLY A 127 14.20 -4.70 9.72
CA GLY A 127 13.45 -3.45 9.81
C GLY A 127 13.81 -2.52 8.66
N VAL A 128 12.80 -2.00 7.96
CA VAL A 128 12.96 -0.96 6.95
C VAL A 128 12.24 0.28 7.44
N VAL A 129 12.97 1.37 7.60
CA VAL A 129 12.42 2.66 8.02
C VAL A 129 12.84 3.70 6.99
N MET A 130 11.87 4.37 6.38
CA MET A 130 12.14 5.48 5.47
C MET A 130 12.70 6.67 6.26
N LYS A 131 13.74 7.30 5.73
CA LYS A 131 14.33 8.49 6.34
C LYS A 131 13.37 9.69 6.23
N ASP A 132 13.41 10.56 7.23
CA ASP A 132 12.49 11.70 7.36
C ASP A 132 12.47 12.61 6.12
N TYR A 133 13.62 12.82 5.47
CA TYR A 133 13.68 13.62 4.24
C TYR A 133 12.85 13.03 3.11
N ALA A 134 12.83 11.70 2.97
CA ALA A 134 12.07 11.01 1.93
C ALA A 134 10.57 11.01 2.27
N VAL A 135 10.22 10.81 3.54
CA VAL A 135 8.82 10.92 4.02
C VAL A 135 8.28 12.33 3.75
N ASN A 136 9.02 13.36 4.13
CA ASN A 136 8.63 14.76 3.93
C ASN A 136 8.51 15.12 2.45
N TYR A 137 9.44 14.63 1.62
CA TYR A 137 9.38 14.83 0.17
C TYR A 137 8.10 14.21 -0.44
N ILE A 138 7.78 12.96 -0.08
CA ILE A 138 6.56 12.29 -0.56
C ILE A 138 5.33 13.05 -0.06
N TYR A 139 5.28 13.42 1.22
CA TYR A 139 4.14 14.14 1.80
C TYR A 139 3.91 15.50 1.12
N PHE A 140 4.97 16.27 0.91
CA PHE A 140 4.88 17.58 0.27
C PHE A 140 4.33 17.48 -1.16
N ASN A 141 4.83 16.53 -1.95
CA ASN A 141 4.40 16.38 -3.35
C ASN A 141 3.00 15.78 -3.49
N THR A 142 2.52 14.99 -2.52
CA THR A 142 1.28 14.22 -2.65
C THR A 142 0.09 14.84 -1.93
N VAL A 143 0.33 15.60 -0.85
CA VAL A 143 -0.74 16.23 -0.06
C VAL A 143 -0.67 17.74 -0.18
N THR A 144 0.49 18.32 0.13
CA THR A 144 0.61 19.79 0.23
C THR A 144 0.48 20.47 -1.13
N LEU A 145 1.22 20.00 -2.13
CA LEU A 145 1.26 20.63 -3.45
C LEU A 145 -0.09 20.57 -4.20
N PRO A 146 -0.81 19.42 -4.25
CA PRO A 146 -2.14 19.37 -4.86
C PRO A 146 -3.16 20.27 -4.14
N ASN A 147 -3.12 20.34 -2.80
CA ASN A 147 -4.03 21.20 -2.05
C ASN A 147 -3.77 22.69 -2.32
N ILE A 148 -2.50 23.10 -2.47
CA ILE A 148 -2.16 24.48 -2.86
C ILE A 148 -2.67 24.78 -4.28
N ILE A 149 -2.40 23.89 -5.24
CA ILE A 149 -2.83 24.06 -6.64
C ILE A 149 -4.36 24.15 -6.71
N LEU A 150 -5.07 23.28 -6.00
CA LEU A 150 -6.53 23.28 -5.95
C LEU A 150 -7.08 24.55 -5.28
N GLY A 151 -6.47 24.98 -4.18
CA GLY A 151 -6.85 26.23 -3.49
C GLY A 151 -6.65 27.47 -4.38
N VAL A 152 -5.50 27.59 -5.05
CA VAL A 152 -5.22 28.67 -5.98
C VAL A 152 -6.15 28.63 -7.19
N GLY A 153 -6.42 27.43 -7.72
CA GLY A 153 -7.34 27.23 -8.85
C GLY A 153 -8.77 27.68 -8.53
N ILE A 154 -9.29 27.31 -7.36
CA ILE A 154 -10.61 27.75 -6.89
C ILE A 154 -10.63 29.27 -6.66
N GLY A 155 -9.56 29.83 -6.06
CA GLY A 155 -9.45 31.27 -5.83
C GLY A 155 -9.51 32.08 -7.12
N LEU A 156 -8.71 31.71 -8.14
CA LEU A 156 -8.67 32.42 -9.42
C LEU A 156 -10.00 32.31 -10.18
N THR A 157 -10.60 31.13 -10.22
CA THR A 157 -11.89 30.93 -10.89
C THR A 157 -13.02 31.72 -10.23
N ALA A 158 -13.06 31.76 -8.88
CA ALA A 158 -14.03 32.57 -8.14
C ALA A 158 -13.87 34.07 -8.42
N ILE A 159 -12.63 34.58 -8.44
CA ILE A 159 -12.34 35.99 -8.75
C ILE A 159 -12.79 36.32 -10.19
N SER A 160 -12.50 35.46 -11.16
CA SER A 160 -12.95 35.66 -12.54
C SER A 160 -14.47 35.71 -12.66
N LEU A 161 -15.20 34.81 -11.98
CA LEU A 161 -16.66 34.82 -11.98
C LEU A 161 -17.23 36.10 -11.36
N ILE A 162 -16.68 36.55 -10.23
CA ILE A 162 -17.09 37.80 -9.57
C ILE A 162 -16.85 38.99 -10.49
N ALA A 163 -15.69 39.05 -11.16
CA ALA A 163 -15.36 40.14 -12.07
C ALA A 163 -16.33 40.21 -13.27
N VAL A 164 -16.70 39.07 -13.87
CA VAL A 164 -17.68 39.00 -14.96
C VAL A 164 -19.07 39.45 -14.49
N LEU A 165 -19.50 39.02 -13.29
CA LEU A 165 -20.79 39.44 -12.71
C LEU A 165 -20.83 40.95 -12.44
N LEU A 166 -19.76 41.50 -11.85
CA LEU A 166 -19.63 42.94 -11.60
C LEU A 166 -19.62 43.74 -12.92
N TRP A 167 -18.88 43.28 -13.92
CA TRP A 167 -18.84 43.93 -15.23
C TRP A 167 -20.20 43.91 -15.93
N GLY A 168 -20.88 42.76 -15.92
CA GLY A 168 -22.24 42.63 -16.45
C GLY A 168 -23.22 43.57 -15.74
N PHE A 169 -23.18 43.62 -14.40
CA PHE A 169 -24.02 44.53 -13.61
C PHE A 169 -23.78 46.01 -13.96
N LEU A 170 -22.52 46.43 -14.06
CA LEU A 170 -22.16 47.79 -14.45
C LEU A 170 -22.60 48.12 -15.89
N TYR A 171 -22.46 47.17 -16.82
CA TYR A 171 -22.92 47.32 -18.20
C TYR A 171 -24.44 47.50 -18.30
N PHE A 172 -25.22 46.63 -17.64
CA PHE A 172 -26.68 46.74 -17.62
C PHE A 172 -27.14 48.05 -16.94
N ARG A 173 -26.47 48.48 -15.86
CA ARG A 173 -26.76 49.75 -15.19
C ARG A 173 -26.46 50.96 -16.09
N LYS A 174 -25.35 50.94 -16.85
CA LYS A 174 -25.03 51.99 -17.83
C LYS A 174 -26.05 52.04 -18.96
N LYS A 175 -26.45 50.88 -19.51
CA LYS A 175 -27.48 50.79 -20.57
C LYS A 175 -28.84 51.29 -20.09
N ARG A 176 -29.23 51.03 -18.84
CA ARG A 176 -30.49 51.53 -18.26
C ARG A 176 -30.48 53.04 -18.01
N ASN A 177 -29.31 53.63 -17.74
CA ASN A 177 -29.15 55.06 -17.50
C ASN A 177 -28.99 55.88 -18.80
N ALA A 178 -28.70 55.25 -19.93
CA ALA A 178 -28.79 55.87 -21.25
C ALA A 178 -30.27 55.96 -21.68
N LYS A 179 -30.99 56.96 -21.16
CA LYS A 179 -32.35 57.31 -21.65
C LYS A 179 -32.26 57.85 -23.09
N PRO A 180 -33.31 57.67 -23.92
CA PRO A 180 -33.29 58.08 -25.33
C PRO A 180 -33.24 59.60 -25.49
N PHE A 181 -32.43 60.04 -26.45
CA PHE A 181 -32.29 61.41 -26.91
C PHE A 181 -33.65 61.98 -27.38
N THR A 182 -34.20 62.94 -26.64
CA THR A 182 -35.39 63.70 -27.05
C THR A 182 -34.99 64.80 -28.04
N LEU A 183 -35.40 64.66 -29.31
CA LEU A 183 -35.25 65.69 -30.34
C LEU A 183 -36.09 66.92 -29.97
N GLN A 184 -35.41 68.04 -29.71
CA GLN A 184 -36.03 69.35 -29.51
C GLN A 184 -36.36 69.95 -30.89
N GLN A 185 -37.63 69.92 -31.27
CA GLN A 185 -38.15 70.43 -32.53
C GLN A 185 -38.07 71.98 -32.56
N HIS A 186 -37.09 72.53 -33.26
CA HIS A 186 -36.99 73.96 -33.53
C HIS A 186 -38.10 74.38 -34.51
N ARG A 187 -39.07 75.16 -34.01
CA ARG A 187 -40.12 75.84 -34.81
C ARG A 187 -39.46 76.99 -35.58
N SER A 188 -39.44 76.92 -36.91
CA SER A 188 -39.08 78.05 -37.79
C SER A 188 -40.30 78.94 -38.01
N GLU A 189 -40.26 80.18 -37.55
CA GLU A 189 -41.24 81.21 -37.92
C GLU A 189 -40.85 81.83 -39.27
N ALA A 190 -41.86 82.01 -40.13
CA ALA A 190 -41.72 82.64 -41.44
C ALA A 190 -41.96 84.15 -41.31
N THR A 191 -40.95 84.97 -41.61
CA THR A 191 -41.08 86.41 -41.74
C THR A 191 -41.27 86.78 -43.21
N TRP A 192 -42.49 87.20 -43.56
CA TRP A 192 -42.77 87.94 -44.79
C TRP A 192 -42.74 89.43 -44.48
N ASN A 193 -41.96 90.22 -45.23
CA ASN A 193 -42.14 91.67 -45.31
C ASN A 193 -42.29 92.04 -46.78
N MET A 194 -43.45 92.63 -47.09
CA MET A 194 -43.80 93.18 -48.38
C MET A 194 -43.10 94.53 -48.59
N ALA A 195 -42.77 94.78 -49.85
CA ALA A 195 -42.34 96.06 -50.39
C ALA A 195 -43.44 97.12 -50.19
N ASP A 196 -43.02 98.35 -49.88
CA ASP A 196 -43.37 99.57 -50.61
C ASP A 196 -42.39 100.70 -50.22
#